data_AF-A0A2X2CCA2-F1
#
_entry.id   AF-A0A2X2CCA2-F1
#
_cell.length_a   1.000
_cell.length_b   1.000
_cell.length_c   1.000
_cell.angle_alpha   90.00
_cell.angle_beta   90.00
_cell.angle_gamma   90.00
#
_symmetry.space_group_name_H-M   'P 1'
#
loop_
_entity.id
_entity.type
_entity.pdbx_description
1 polymer ?
#
loop_
_entity_poly.entity_id
_entity_poly.type
_entity_poly.pdbx_seq_one_letter_code
_entity_poly.pdbx_strand_id
1 'polypeptide(L)'
;MTLMEWIAKLNPSEQAAWVQAVGSVGAILVAVAVPAVAGWRQRKAKKEERIQKGRNSILVIYPHLKQLQGSLATFVMMHDPDLNSDDDLINNDPHEGDFQKAIPNIMASVPSLGDMPDNVAEALRDLITGLIDLDQWMQSIPAMQKSGFHSYWINNKEFMREDAMQLKQLADKAIDAASKELRIKN
;
A
#
# COMPACT_ATOMS: atom_id res chain seq x y z
N MET A 1 -18.72 29.40 56.45
CA MET A 1 -19.12 28.02 56.78
C MET A 1 -18.47 27.12 55.75
N THR A 2 -17.45 26.37 56.13
CA THR A 2 -16.73 25.47 55.21
C THR A 2 -17.43 24.11 55.13
N LEU A 3 -17.20 23.36 54.05
CA LEU A 3 -17.82 22.05 53.83
C LEU A 3 -17.51 21.07 54.99
N MET A 4 -16.33 21.21 55.59
CA MET A 4 -15.88 20.48 56.77
C MET A 4 -16.70 20.83 58.03
N GLU A 5 -17.05 22.11 58.24
CA GLU A 5 -17.88 22.54 59.38
C GLU A 5 -19.34 22.06 59.28
N TRP A 6 -19.84 21.85 58.07
CA TRP A 6 -21.18 21.30 57.84
C TRP A 6 -21.22 19.78 58.07
N ILE A 7 -20.21 19.05 57.58
CA ILE A 7 -20.10 17.59 57.79
C ILE A 7 -19.91 17.25 59.27
N ALA A 8 -19.16 18.07 60.02
CA ALA A 8 -18.93 17.87 61.45
C ALA A 8 -20.21 17.99 62.33
N LYS A 9 -21.31 18.53 61.78
CA LYS A 9 -22.62 18.65 62.47
C LYS A 9 -23.57 17.48 62.19
N LEU A 10 -23.21 16.55 61.30
CA LEU A 10 -24.01 15.37 60.95
C LEU A 10 -23.77 14.23 61.94
N ASN A 11 -24.79 13.41 62.18
CA ASN A 11 -24.64 12.20 62.99
C ASN A 11 -23.69 11.19 62.32
N PRO A 12 -23.04 10.27 63.08
CA PRO A 12 -22.08 9.31 62.52
C PRO A 12 -22.63 8.46 61.36
N SER A 13 -23.92 8.11 61.41
CA SER A 13 -24.63 7.39 60.34
C SER A 13 -24.85 8.24 59.08
N GLU A 14 -25.10 9.54 59.24
CA GLU A 14 -25.29 10.50 58.15
C GLU A 14 -23.97 10.84 57.48
N GLN A 15 -22.87 10.94 58.24
CA GLN A 15 -21.52 11.07 57.69
C GLN A 15 -21.14 9.83 56.85
N ALA A 16 -21.44 8.62 57.34
CA ALA A 16 -21.17 7.38 56.60
C ALA A 16 -21.98 7.31 55.29
N ALA A 17 -23.26 7.66 55.32
CA ALA A 17 -24.12 7.69 54.13
C ALA A 17 -23.63 8.71 53.08
N TRP A 18 -23.16 9.89 53.53
CA TRP A 18 -22.61 10.91 52.64
C TRP A 18 -21.30 10.47 51.98
N VAL A 19 -20.36 9.91 52.76
CA VAL A 19 -19.10 9.36 52.21
C VAL A 19 -19.37 8.22 51.22
N GLN A 20 -20.35 7.36 51.51
CA GLN A 20 -20.74 6.28 50.61
C GLN A 20 -21.37 6.80 49.31
N ALA A 21 -22.21 7.84 49.38
CA ALA A 21 -22.82 8.46 48.21
C ALA A 21 -21.79 9.17 47.32
N VAL A 22 -20.84 9.90 47.91
CA VAL A 22 -19.76 10.55 47.14
C VAL A 22 -18.79 9.52 46.57
N GLY A 23 -18.47 8.48 47.34
CA GLY A 23 -17.63 7.36 46.89
C GLY A 23 -18.25 6.59 45.72
N SER A 24 -19.56 6.36 45.73
CA SER A 24 -20.25 5.66 44.63
C SER A 24 -20.28 6.50 43.35
N VAL A 25 -20.54 7.81 43.44
CA VAL A 25 -20.48 8.74 42.29
C VAL A 25 -19.06 8.79 41.73
N GLY A 26 -18.04 8.92 42.58
CA GLY A 26 -16.64 8.87 42.16
C GLY A 26 -16.26 7.56 41.48
N ALA A 27 -16.70 6.42 42.02
CA ALA A 27 -16.45 5.10 41.44
C ALA A 27 -17.11 4.94 40.06
N ILE A 28 -18.34 5.43 39.88
CA ILE A 28 -19.05 5.41 38.60
C ILE A 28 -18.30 6.28 37.57
N LEU A 29 -17.84 7.47 37.95
CA LEU A 29 -17.07 8.34 37.06
C LEU A 29 -15.76 7.69 36.61
N VAL A 30 -15.03 7.04 37.52
CA VAL A 30 -13.81 6.28 37.18
C VAL A 30 -14.14 5.08 36.28
N ALA A 31 -15.22 4.35 36.57
CA ALA A 31 -15.66 3.20 35.79
C ALA A 31 -16.04 3.55 34.34
N VAL A 32 -16.44 4.80 34.07
CA VAL A 32 -16.72 5.27 32.70
C VAL A 32 -15.47 5.92 32.06
N ALA A 33 -14.72 6.73 32.82
CA ALA A 33 -13.58 7.47 32.31
C ALA A 33 -12.41 6.55 31.92
N VAL A 34 -12.12 5.51 32.71
CA VAL A 34 -10.99 4.60 32.44
C VAL A 34 -11.19 3.82 31.13
N PRO A 35 -12.34 3.16 30.87
CA PRO A 35 -12.58 2.51 29.58
C PRO A 35 -12.56 3.48 28.40
N ALA A 36 -13.08 4.71 28.57
CA ALA A 36 -13.09 5.70 27.51
C ALA A 36 -11.66 6.14 27.12
N VAL A 37 -10.81 6.44 28.12
CA VAL A 37 -9.41 6.81 27.90
C VAL A 37 -8.61 5.63 27.35
N ALA A 38 -8.82 4.42 27.86
CA ALA A 38 -8.18 3.21 27.36
C ALA A 38 -8.56 2.94 25.90
N GLY A 39 -9.84 3.05 25.56
CA GLY A 39 -10.35 2.89 24.20
C GLY A 39 -9.79 3.93 23.24
N TRP A 40 -9.67 5.20 23.67
CA TRP A 40 -9.06 6.25 22.86
C TRP A 40 -7.57 6.01 22.61
N ARG A 41 -6.80 5.64 23.65
CA ARG A 41 -5.38 5.29 23.52
C ARG A 41 -5.17 4.08 22.60
N GLN A 42 -6.00 3.05 22.73
CA GLN A 42 -5.95 1.88 21.84
C GLN A 42 -6.24 2.24 20.38
N ARG A 43 -7.23 3.11 20.12
CA ARG A 43 -7.52 3.59 18.77
C ARG A 43 -6.35 4.38 18.18
N LYS A 44 -5.73 5.24 18.99
CA LYS A 44 -4.54 6.01 18.58
C LYS A 44 -3.36 5.08 18.25
N ALA A 45 -3.05 4.12 19.14
CA ALA A 45 -1.99 3.15 18.94
C ALA A 45 -2.22 2.29 17.68
N LYS A 46 -3.44 1.78 17.48
CA LYS A 46 -3.80 1.03 16.25
C LYS A 46 -3.65 1.87 14.99
N LYS A 47 -3.92 3.18 15.04
CA LYS A 47 -3.73 4.08 13.90
C LYS A 47 -2.25 4.25 13.58
N GLU A 48 -1.42 4.48 14.58
CA GLU A 48 0.04 4.60 14.42
C GLU A 48 0.66 3.29 13.89
N GLU A 49 0.24 2.14 14.44
CA GLU A 49 0.66 0.82 13.99
C GLU A 49 0.31 0.59 12.51
N ARG A 50 -0.92 0.92 12.08
CA ARG A 50 -1.33 0.81 10.67
C ARG A 50 -0.49 1.68 9.76
N ILE A 51 -0.19 2.91 10.16
CA ILE A 51 0.66 3.82 9.37
C ILE A 51 2.07 3.24 9.21
N GLN A 52 2.66 2.74 10.30
CA GLN A 52 3.99 2.13 10.25
C GLN A 52 4.01 0.86 9.41
N LYS A 53 2.99 -0.01 9.58
CA LYS A 53 2.84 -1.22 8.78
C LYS A 53 2.71 -0.90 7.29
N GLY A 54 1.88 0.09 6.93
CA GLY A 54 1.74 0.56 5.56
C GLY A 54 3.05 1.06 4.97
N ARG A 55 3.79 1.91 5.70
CA ARG A 55 5.12 2.37 5.26
C ARG A 55 6.11 1.22 5.07
N ASN A 56 6.12 0.24 5.97
CA ASN A 56 6.98 -0.94 5.83
C ASN A 56 6.60 -1.77 4.59
N SER A 57 5.31 -1.95 4.32
CA SER A 57 4.85 -2.62 3.09
C SER A 57 5.29 -1.87 1.85
N ILE A 58 5.24 -0.53 1.84
CA ILE A 58 5.75 0.30 0.74
C ILE A 58 7.26 0.09 0.56
N LEU A 59 8.05 0.07 1.64
CA LEU A 59 9.50 -0.14 1.57
C LEU A 59 9.88 -1.49 0.96
N VAL A 60 9.10 -2.53 1.23
CA VAL A 60 9.32 -3.87 0.66
C VAL A 60 9.05 -3.89 -0.84
N ILE A 61 7.98 -3.24 -1.31
CA ILE A 61 7.56 -3.31 -2.72
C ILE A 61 8.28 -2.30 -3.62
N TYR A 62 8.71 -1.16 -3.08
CA TYR A 62 9.35 -0.08 -3.82
C TYR A 62 10.52 -0.49 -4.74
N PRO A 63 11.51 -1.30 -4.30
CA PRO A 63 12.59 -1.73 -5.20
C PRO A 63 12.08 -2.55 -6.39
N HIS A 64 11.06 -3.37 -6.19
CA HIS A 64 10.47 -4.18 -7.25
C HIS A 64 9.70 -3.32 -8.25
N LEU A 65 9.03 -2.26 -7.80
CA LEU A 65 8.41 -1.29 -8.71
C LEU A 65 9.45 -0.59 -9.59
N LYS A 66 10.59 -0.21 -9.01
CA LYS A 66 11.70 0.40 -9.76
C LYS A 66 12.33 -0.54 -10.78
N GLN A 67 12.50 -1.80 -10.40
CA GLN A 67 12.97 -2.84 -11.30
C GLN A 67 12.00 -3.05 -12.47
N LEU A 68 10.70 -3.21 -12.18
CA LEU A 68 9.66 -3.35 -13.20
C LEU A 68 9.64 -2.14 -14.15
N GLN A 69 9.68 -0.91 -13.60
CA GLN A 69 9.73 0.33 -14.39
C GLN A 69 10.93 0.33 -15.35
N GLY A 70 12.11 -0.06 -14.86
CA GLY A 70 13.33 -0.16 -15.66
C GLY A 70 13.17 -1.16 -16.80
N SER A 71 12.73 -2.38 -16.51
CA SER A 71 12.53 -3.41 -17.53
C SER A 71 11.44 -3.05 -18.55
N LEU A 72 10.34 -2.42 -18.13
CA LEU A 72 9.32 -1.94 -19.08
C LEU A 72 9.88 -0.83 -19.98
N ALA A 73 10.67 0.10 -19.44
CA ALA A 73 11.30 1.15 -20.25
C ALA A 73 12.29 0.56 -21.27
N THR A 74 13.13 -0.38 -20.84
CA THR A 74 14.07 -1.09 -21.72
C THR A 74 13.34 -1.89 -22.79
N PHE A 75 12.26 -2.59 -22.44
CA PHE A 75 11.43 -3.32 -23.41
C PHE A 75 10.87 -2.41 -24.50
N VAL A 76 10.25 -1.30 -24.09
CA VAL A 76 9.67 -0.31 -25.01
C VAL A 76 10.73 0.26 -25.96
N MET A 77 11.92 0.55 -25.42
CA MET A 77 13.05 1.08 -26.19
C MET A 77 13.60 0.07 -27.20
N MET A 78 13.82 -1.18 -26.79
CA MET A 78 14.30 -2.25 -27.68
C MET A 78 13.31 -2.60 -28.80
N HIS A 79 12.04 -2.26 -28.62
CA HIS A 79 10.97 -2.55 -29.56
C HIS A 79 10.51 -1.30 -30.33
N ASP A 80 11.25 -0.19 -30.19
CA ASP A 80 10.98 1.04 -30.93
C ASP A 80 11.34 0.88 -32.42
N PRO A 81 10.41 1.13 -33.35
CA PRO A 81 10.67 1.00 -34.79
C PRO A 81 11.70 2.00 -35.31
N ASP A 82 11.91 3.13 -34.63
CA ASP A 82 12.85 4.18 -35.04
C ASP A 82 14.27 3.95 -34.50
N LEU A 83 14.46 2.90 -33.71
CA LEU A 83 15.75 2.58 -33.10
C LEU A 83 16.72 2.04 -34.17
N ASN A 84 17.85 2.72 -34.37
CA ASN A 84 18.89 2.25 -35.27
C ASN A 84 19.88 1.34 -34.56
N SER A 85 20.44 0.36 -35.27
CA SER A 85 21.44 -0.57 -34.73
C SER A 85 22.76 0.09 -34.28
N ASP A 86 22.97 1.34 -34.66
CA ASP A 86 24.16 2.14 -34.34
C ASP A 86 23.95 3.05 -33.12
N ASP A 87 22.75 3.10 -32.55
CA ASP A 87 22.51 3.84 -31.30
C ASP A 87 23.07 3.02 -30.13
N ASP A 88 24.16 3.51 -29.53
CA ASP A 88 24.75 2.96 -28.30
C ASP A 88 23.74 3.10 -27.15
N LEU A 89 22.92 2.07 -26.99
CA LEU A 89 21.96 1.98 -25.90
C LEU A 89 22.69 1.55 -24.63
N ILE A 90 22.92 2.50 -23.73
CA ILE A 90 23.33 2.19 -22.36
C ILE A 90 22.13 1.58 -21.62
N ASN A 91 21.97 0.26 -21.73
CA ASN A 91 20.98 -0.49 -20.99
C ASN A 91 21.51 -0.81 -19.58
N ASN A 92 20.93 -0.17 -18.57
CA ASN A 92 21.26 -0.41 -17.16
C ASN A 92 20.28 -1.39 -16.47
N ASP A 93 19.35 -1.98 -17.22
CA ASP A 93 18.44 -3.01 -16.70
C ASP A 93 19.13 -4.39 -16.71
N PRO A 94 19.36 -5.02 -15.54
CA PRO A 94 19.96 -6.36 -15.45
C PRO A 94 19.10 -7.47 -16.08
N HIS A 95 17.85 -7.17 -16.43
CA HIS A 95 16.95 -8.12 -17.08
C HIS A 95 16.74 -7.83 -18.57
N GLU A 96 17.42 -6.85 -19.14
CA GLU A 96 17.38 -6.58 -20.58
C GLU A 96 15.96 -6.44 -21.14
N GLY A 97 15.08 -5.79 -20.39
CA GLY A 97 13.69 -5.59 -20.80
C GLY A 97 12.75 -6.76 -20.47
N ASP A 98 13.24 -7.83 -19.85
CA ASP A 98 12.42 -8.96 -19.40
C ASP A 98 11.65 -8.61 -18.11
N PHE A 99 10.62 -7.78 -18.26
CA PHE A 99 9.75 -7.34 -17.17
C PHE A 99 8.96 -8.49 -16.54
N GLN A 100 8.81 -9.64 -17.21
CA GLN A 100 8.06 -10.79 -16.69
C GLN A 100 8.69 -11.33 -15.40
N LYS A 101 10.02 -11.26 -15.28
CA LYS A 101 10.74 -11.66 -14.07
C LYS A 101 10.38 -10.83 -12.83
N ALA A 102 9.89 -9.60 -13.02
CA ALA A 102 9.48 -8.73 -11.93
C ALA A 102 8.04 -8.99 -11.46
N ILE A 103 7.17 -9.57 -12.32
CA ILE A 103 5.73 -9.76 -12.05
C ILE A 103 5.49 -10.53 -10.73
N PRO A 104 6.12 -11.69 -10.46
CA PRO A 104 5.84 -12.45 -9.24
C PRO A 104 6.09 -11.65 -7.96
N ASN A 105 7.14 -10.81 -7.94
CA ASN A 105 7.47 -9.98 -6.79
C ASN A 105 6.45 -8.86 -6.58
N ILE A 106 5.89 -8.31 -7.67
CA ILE A 106 4.79 -7.35 -7.58
C ILE A 106 3.51 -8.03 -7.08
N MET A 107 3.19 -9.20 -7.62
CA MET A 107 2.00 -9.98 -7.23
C MET A 107 2.05 -10.42 -5.76
N ALA A 108 3.24 -10.70 -5.23
CA ALA A 108 3.44 -11.04 -3.81
C ALA A 108 2.98 -9.92 -2.85
N SER A 109 2.82 -8.67 -3.32
CA SER A 109 2.36 -7.54 -2.52
C SER A 109 0.84 -7.45 -2.35
N VAL A 110 0.05 -8.17 -3.16
CA VAL A 110 -1.43 -8.15 -3.12
C VAL A 110 -2.00 -8.28 -1.70
N PRO A 111 -1.55 -9.23 -0.85
CA PRO A 111 -2.09 -9.39 0.50
C PRO A 111 -1.88 -8.17 1.41
N SER A 112 -0.86 -7.35 1.11
CA SER A 112 -0.49 -6.16 1.89
C SER A 112 -1.15 -4.87 1.41
N LEU A 113 -1.89 -4.89 0.30
CA LEU A 113 -2.57 -3.70 -0.23
C LEU A 113 -3.54 -3.07 0.78
N GLY A 114 -4.17 -3.89 1.64
CA GLY A 114 -5.09 -3.40 2.67
C GLY A 114 -4.41 -2.68 3.84
N ASP A 115 -3.10 -2.82 3.98
CA ASP A 115 -2.31 -2.14 5.00
C ASP A 115 -1.68 -0.83 4.48
N MET A 116 -1.65 -0.63 3.16
CA MET A 116 -1.06 0.54 2.53
C MET A 116 -2.02 1.75 2.55
N PRO A 117 -1.49 2.98 2.49
CA PRO A 117 -2.28 4.19 2.22
C PRO A 117 -3.09 4.04 0.93
N ASP A 118 -4.32 4.59 0.91
CA ASP A 118 -5.29 4.38 -0.18
C ASP A 118 -4.73 4.79 -1.56
N ASN A 119 -4.02 5.92 -1.63
CA ASN A 119 -3.37 6.40 -2.86
C ASN A 119 -2.33 5.43 -3.43
N VAL A 120 -1.57 4.75 -2.57
CA VAL A 120 -0.57 3.76 -2.99
C VAL A 120 -1.26 2.45 -3.37
N ALA A 121 -2.24 2.03 -2.56
CA ALA A 121 -3.00 0.81 -2.80
C ALA A 121 -3.78 0.86 -4.12
N GLU A 122 -4.40 2.00 -4.46
CA GLU A 122 -5.11 2.22 -5.72
C GLU A 122 -4.16 2.16 -6.92
N ALA A 123 -3.05 2.92 -6.89
CA ALA A 123 -2.06 2.89 -7.96
C ALA A 123 -1.44 1.49 -8.19
N LEU A 124 -1.22 0.73 -7.11
CA LEU A 124 -0.76 -0.65 -7.21
C LEU A 124 -1.82 -1.60 -7.76
N ARG A 125 -3.10 -1.41 -7.43
CA ARG A 125 -4.19 -2.23 -7.99
C ARG A 125 -4.27 -2.04 -9.50
N ASP A 126 -4.25 -0.80 -9.98
CA ASP A 126 -4.27 -0.50 -11.41
C ASP A 126 -3.10 -1.18 -12.14
N LEU A 127 -1.88 -1.05 -11.58
CA LEU A 127 -0.70 -1.71 -12.12
C LEU A 127 -0.85 -3.24 -12.12
N ILE A 128 -1.27 -3.83 -11.01
CA ILE A 128 -1.43 -5.28 -10.85
C ILE A 128 -2.46 -5.82 -11.83
N THR A 129 -3.59 -5.13 -12.01
CA THR A 129 -4.61 -5.50 -13.00
C THR A 129 -4.02 -5.52 -14.40
N GLY A 130 -3.32 -4.47 -14.80
CA GLY A 130 -2.67 -4.46 -16.11
C GLY A 130 -1.61 -5.57 -16.27
N LEU A 131 -0.85 -5.88 -15.22
CA LEU A 131 0.13 -6.97 -15.26
C LEU A 131 -0.53 -8.35 -15.42
N ILE A 132 -1.69 -8.57 -14.78
CA ILE A 132 -2.47 -9.80 -14.94
C ILE A 132 -2.97 -9.92 -16.38
N ASP A 133 -3.52 -8.84 -16.94
CA ASP A 133 -4.04 -8.84 -18.31
C ASP A 133 -2.92 -9.16 -19.31
N LEU A 134 -1.74 -8.54 -19.14
CA LEU A 134 -0.58 -8.79 -19.99
C LEU A 134 -0.03 -10.21 -19.81
N ASP A 135 0.08 -10.72 -18.58
CA ASP A 135 0.53 -12.10 -18.31
C ASP A 135 -0.41 -13.12 -18.96
N GLN A 136 -1.73 -12.93 -18.82
CA GLN A 136 -2.73 -13.79 -19.45
C GLN A 136 -2.61 -13.75 -20.98
N TRP A 137 -2.42 -12.56 -21.57
CA TRP A 137 -2.20 -12.44 -23.00
C TRP A 137 -0.92 -13.16 -23.44
N MET A 138 0.19 -12.98 -22.72
CA MET A 138 1.47 -13.64 -23.04
C MET A 138 1.39 -15.16 -22.98
N GLN A 139 0.68 -15.70 -21.98
CA GLN A 139 0.44 -17.13 -21.86
C GLN A 139 -0.43 -17.70 -22.99
N SER A 140 -1.21 -16.86 -23.68
CA SER A 140 -2.02 -17.28 -24.83
C SER A 140 -1.21 -17.51 -26.11
N ILE A 141 -0.02 -16.90 -26.23
CA ILE A 141 0.78 -16.91 -27.46
C ILE A 141 1.18 -18.31 -27.93
N PRO A 142 1.70 -19.22 -27.06
CA PRO A 142 2.06 -20.57 -27.51
C PRO A 142 0.87 -21.37 -28.03
N ALA A 143 -0.34 -21.14 -27.50
CA ALA A 143 -1.55 -21.77 -28.00
C ALA A 143 -1.93 -21.22 -29.38
N MET A 144 -1.88 -19.90 -29.57
CA MET A 144 -2.16 -19.25 -30.86
C MET A 144 -1.17 -19.68 -31.96
N GLN A 145 0.12 -19.80 -31.62
CA GLN A 145 1.14 -20.27 -32.56
C GLN A 145 0.93 -21.73 -32.99
N LYS A 146 0.48 -22.60 -32.07
CA LYS A 146 0.12 -23.99 -32.37
C LYS A 146 -1.15 -24.10 -33.23
N SER A 147 -2.06 -23.14 -33.12
CA SER A 147 -3.30 -23.06 -33.91
C SER A 147 -3.12 -22.46 -35.32
N GLY A 148 -1.88 -22.21 -35.76
CA GLY A 148 -1.58 -21.76 -37.13
C GLY A 148 -1.20 -20.28 -37.27
N PHE A 149 -1.22 -19.51 -36.18
CA PHE A 149 -0.77 -18.11 -36.18
C PHE A 149 0.72 -18.02 -35.82
N HIS A 150 1.59 -18.61 -36.64
CA HIS A 150 3.03 -18.72 -36.34
C HIS A 150 3.71 -17.35 -36.12
N SER A 151 3.23 -16.30 -36.79
CA SER A 151 3.70 -14.92 -36.67
C SER A 151 2.88 -14.06 -35.67
N TYR A 152 2.06 -14.65 -34.80
CA TYR A 152 1.21 -13.91 -33.86
C TYR A 152 1.99 -12.89 -33.02
N TRP A 153 3.17 -13.26 -32.51
CA TRP A 153 4.05 -12.34 -31.78
C TRP A 153 4.49 -11.15 -32.64
N ILE A 154 4.97 -11.43 -33.85
CA ILE A 154 5.51 -10.40 -34.76
C ILE A 154 4.40 -9.43 -35.17
N ASN A 155 3.22 -9.95 -35.49
CA ASN A 155 2.08 -9.16 -35.94
C ASN A 155 1.49 -8.28 -34.83
N ASN A 156 1.75 -8.58 -33.55
CA ASN A 156 1.23 -7.84 -32.39
C ASN A 156 2.35 -7.15 -31.59
N LYS A 157 3.54 -7.00 -32.16
CA LYS A 157 4.69 -6.39 -31.48
C LYS A 157 4.41 -4.93 -31.08
N GLU A 158 3.72 -4.17 -31.94
CA GLU A 158 3.30 -2.78 -31.65
C GLU A 158 2.32 -2.73 -30.48
N PHE A 159 1.30 -3.60 -30.49
CA PHE A 159 0.34 -3.72 -29.39
C PHE A 159 1.05 -4.01 -28.06
N MET A 160 2.03 -4.91 -28.06
CA MET A 160 2.82 -5.21 -26.86
C MET A 160 3.67 -4.05 -26.37
N ARG A 161 4.20 -3.24 -27.28
CA ARG A 161 4.92 -2.02 -26.92
C ARG A 161 3.98 -0.99 -26.30
N GLU A 162 2.78 -0.81 -26.85
CA GLU A 162 1.76 0.08 -26.30
C GLU A 162 1.33 -0.35 -24.90
N ASP A 163 1.04 -1.63 -24.69
CA ASP A 163 0.68 -2.17 -23.37
C ASP A 163 1.83 -2.02 -22.38
N ALA A 164 3.08 -2.29 -22.79
CA ALA A 164 4.25 -2.07 -21.95
C ALA A 164 4.44 -0.58 -21.60
N MET A 165 4.14 0.35 -22.52
CA MET A 165 4.14 1.78 -22.24
C MET A 165 3.06 2.17 -21.23
N GLN A 166 1.85 1.63 -21.34
CA GLN A 166 0.77 1.88 -20.38
C GLN A 166 1.15 1.35 -19.00
N LEU A 167 1.67 0.12 -18.91
CA LEU A 167 2.15 -0.45 -17.66
C LEU A 167 3.29 0.36 -17.05
N LYS A 168 4.20 0.88 -17.87
CA LYS A 168 5.25 1.78 -17.40
C LYS A 168 4.64 3.03 -16.75
N GLN A 169 3.64 3.64 -17.37
CA GLN A 169 2.94 4.79 -16.78
C GLN A 169 2.25 4.45 -15.45
N LEU A 170 1.67 3.25 -15.34
CA LEU A 170 1.08 2.77 -14.09
C LEU A 170 2.16 2.53 -13.02
N ALA A 171 3.30 1.95 -13.40
CA ALA A 171 4.45 1.78 -12.52
C ALA A 171 5.00 3.13 -12.04
N ASP A 172 5.11 4.12 -12.93
CA ASP A 172 5.51 5.49 -12.60
C ASP A 172 4.57 6.11 -11.56
N LYS A 173 3.24 5.97 -11.75
CA LYS A 173 2.24 6.44 -10.78
C LYS A 173 2.37 5.76 -9.42
N ALA A 174 2.55 4.43 -9.39
CA ALA A 174 2.71 3.68 -8.15
C ALA A 174 3.99 4.08 -7.41
N ILE A 175 5.10 4.28 -8.14
CA ILE A 175 6.37 4.80 -7.59
C ILE A 175 6.18 6.20 -7.02
N ASP A 176 5.51 7.10 -7.74
CA ASP A 176 5.29 8.46 -7.30
C ASP A 176 4.44 8.51 -6.03
N ALA A 177 3.36 7.72 -5.97
CA ALA A 177 2.54 7.59 -4.76
C ALA A 177 3.37 7.05 -3.58
N ALA A 178 4.11 5.96 -3.79
CA ALA A 178 4.97 5.37 -2.77
C ALA A 178 6.04 6.34 -2.28
N SER A 179 6.72 7.04 -3.20
CA SER A 179 7.79 7.99 -2.86
C SER A 179 7.28 9.19 -2.07
N LYS A 180 6.08 9.69 -2.39
CA LYS A 180 5.43 10.77 -1.63
C LYS A 180 5.16 10.31 -0.21
N GLU A 181 4.57 9.12 -0.04
CA GLU A 181 4.27 8.59 1.31
C GLU A 181 5.52 8.33 2.16
N LEU A 182 6.60 7.85 1.54
CA LEU A 182 7.87 7.64 2.25
C LEU A 182 8.57 8.96 2.63
N ARG A 183 8.30 10.06 1.93
CA ARG A 183 8.90 11.38 2.18
C ARG A 183 8.15 12.22 3.21
N ILE A 184 6.91 11.87 3.55
CA ILE A 184 6.14 12.57 4.59
C ILE A 184 6.82 12.34 5.94
N LYS A 185 7.52 13.37 6.44
CA LYS A 185 8.00 13.44 7.82
C LYS A 185 6.79 13.70 8.74
N ASN A 186 6.65 12.87 9.78
CA ASN A 186 5.71 13.12 10.88
C ASN A 186 6.16 14.32 11.72
#